data_AF-A0A8T6A4P8-F1
#
_entry.id   AF-A0A8T6A4P8-F1
#
_cell.length_a   1.000
_cell.length_b   1.000
_cell.length_c   1.000
_cell.angle_alpha   90.00
_cell.angle_beta   90.00
_cell.angle_gamma   90.00
#
_symmetry.space_group_name_H-M   'P 1'
#
loop_
_entity.id
_entity.type
_entity.pdbx_description
1 polymer ?
#
loop_
_entity_poly.entity_id
_entity_poly.type
_entity_poly.pdbx_seq_one_letter_code
_entity_poly.pdbx_strand_id
1 'polypeptide(L)'
;MSKTLNIIWQYLRAFVLIYACLYAGIFIASLLPVTIPGSIIGMLILFVLLALQILPAKWVNPGCYVLIRYMALLFVPIGVGVMQYFDLLRA
;
A
#
# COMPACT_ATOMS: atom_id res chain seq x y z
N MET A 1 -7.06 -30.11 2.38
CA MET A 1 -5.87 -29.41 1.82
C MET A 1 -6.20 -28.27 0.84
N SER A 2 -7.23 -28.37 -0.01
CA SER A 2 -7.54 -27.30 -1.00
C SER A 2 -8.02 -25.96 -0.41
N LYS A 3 -8.71 -25.96 0.74
CA LYS A 3 -9.25 -24.74 1.37
C LYS A 3 -8.16 -23.78 1.83
N THR A 4 -7.10 -24.29 2.49
CA THR A 4 -5.98 -23.47 2.96
C THR A 4 -5.21 -22.83 1.80
N LEU A 5 -5.01 -23.59 0.72
CA LEU A 5 -4.31 -23.10 -0.48
C LEU A 5 -5.07 -21.93 -1.14
N ASN A 6 -6.40 -22.03 -1.23
CA ASN A 6 -7.23 -20.94 -1.74
C ASN A 6 -7.13 -19.69 -0.88
N ILE A 7 -7.11 -19.81 0.45
CA ILE A 7 -6.96 -18.65 1.34
C ILE A 7 -5.61 -17.98 1.12
N ILE A 8 -4.52 -18.74 1.09
CA ILE A 8 -3.17 -18.20 0.83
C ILE A 8 -3.16 -17.45 -0.51
N TRP A 9 -3.73 -18.05 -1.56
CA TRP A 9 -3.85 -17.42 -2.86
C TRP A 9 -4.62 -16.09 -2.82
N GLN A 10 -5.68 -16.01 -2.01
CA GLN A 10 -6.46 -14.78 -1.84
C GLN A 10 -5.69 -13.65 -1.16
N TYR A 11 -4.81 -13.96 -0.21
CA TYR A 11 -3.92 -12.96 0.37
C TYR A 11 -2.82 -12.56 -0.60
N LEU A 12 -2.19 -13.54 -1.26
CA LEU A 12 -1.10 -13.29 -2.20
C LEU A 12 -1.55 -12.39 -3.36
N ARG A 13 -2.71 -12.66 -3.97
CA ARG A 13 -3.29 -11.78 -5.00
C ARG A 13 -3.57 -10.37 -4.46
N ALA A 14 -4.06 -10.24 -3.22
CA ALA A 14 -4.40 -8.95 -2.64
C ALA A 14 -3.14 -8.09 -2.47
N PHE A 15 -2.09 -8.67 -1.90
CA PHE A 15 -0.80 -8.00 -1.75
C PHE A 15 -0.20 -7.63 -3.10
N VAL A 16 -0.19 -8.54 -4.08
CA VAL A 16 0.33 -8.25 -5.42
C VAL A 16 -0.41 -7.07 -6.07
N LEU A 17 -1.74 -7.00 -5.95
CA LEU A 17 -2.52 -5.88 -6.50
C LEU A 17 -2.19 -4.55 -5.80
N ILE A 18 -2.05 -4.55 -4.47
CA ILE A 18 -1.67 -3.34 -3.70
C ILE A 18 -0.28 -2.87 -4.12
N TYR A 19 0.71 -3.78 -4.15
CA TYR A 19 2.07 -3.45 -4.54
C TYR A 19 2.17 -3.03 -6.00
N ALA A 20 1.41 -3.65 -6.91
CA ALA A 20 1.37 -3.24 -8.31
C ALA A 20 0.88 -1.79 -8.47
N CYS A 21 -0.16 -1.39 -7.73
CA CYS A 21 -0.63 0.00 -7.74
C CYS A 21 0.42 0.95 -7.14
N LEU A 22 1.11 0.54 -6.07
CA LEU A 22 2.21 1.32 -5.49
C LEU A 22 3.35 1.53 -6.49
N TYR A 23 3.83 0.48 -7.14
CA TYR A 23 4.92 0.58 -8.13
C TYR A 23 4.50 1.40 -9.36
N ALA A 24 3.25 1.26 -9.82
CA ALA A 24 2.71 2.12 -10.86
C ALA A 24 2.72 3.59 -10.43
N GLY A 25 2.31 3.88 -9.19
CA GLY A 25 2.34 5.23 -8.62
C GLY A 25 3.76 5.79 -8.49
N ILE A 26 4.74 4.98 -8.09
CA ILE A 26 6.16 5.37 -8.04
C ILE A 26 6.69 5.66 -9.45
N PHE A 27 6.38 4.80 -10.42
CA PHE A 27 6.80 4.98 -11.80
C PHE A 27 6.21 6.27 -12.39
N ILE A 28 4.92 6.51 -12.17
CA ILE A 28 4.25 7.75 -12.60
C ILE A 28 4.86 8.96 -11.88
N ALA A 29 5.08 8.90 -10.57
CA ALA A 29 5.73 9.98 -9.83
C ALA A 29 7.12 10.31 -10.36
N SER A 30 7.89 9.31 -10.81
CA SER A 30 9.23 9.53 -11.38
C SER A 30 9.21 10.24 -12.74
N LEU A 31 8.07 10.20 -13.45
CA LEU A 31 7.87 10.88 -14.72
C LEU A 31 7.29 12.29 -14.55
N LEU A 32 6.59 12.54 -13.44
CA LEU A 32 6.02 13.85 -13.17
C LEU A 32 7.07 14.80 -12.57
N PRO A 33 7.11 16.07 -12.98
CA PRO A 33 7.99 17.09 -12.39
C PRO A 33 7.49 17.60 -11.02
N VAL A 34 6.60 16.86 -10.34
CA VAL A 34 5.90 17.27 -9.12
C VAL A 34 6.35 16.41 -7.94
N THR A 35 6.57 17.02 -6.78
CA THR A 35 7.07 16.37 -5.54
C THR A 35 6.03 15.52 -4.80
N ILE A 36 5.07 14.92 -5.51
CA ILE A 36 4.05 14.06 -4.89
C ILE A 36 4.66 12.67 -4.64
N PRO A 37 4.59 12.13 -3.41
CA PRO A 37 5.04 10.77 -3.13
C PRO A 37 4.30 9.75 -4.01
N GLY A 38 5.06 8.83 -4.62
CA GLY A 38 4.49 7.79 -5.48
C GLY A 38 3.47 6.88 -4.76
N SER A 39 3.56 6.74 -3.44
CA SER A 39 2.56 6.03 -2.63
C SER A 39 1.18 6.68 -2.67
N ILE A 40 1.10 8.03 -2.70
CA ILE A 40 -0.16 8.75 -2.82
C ILE A 40 -0.78 8.51 -4.20
N ILE A 41 0.04 8.59 -5.26
CA ILE A 41 -0.42 8.29 -6.63
C ILE A 41 -0.90 6.84 -6.72
N GLY A 42 -0.17 5.89 -6.13
CA GLY A 42 -0.56 4.48 -6.09
C GLY A 42 -1.89 4.24 -5.38
N MET A 43 -2.16 4.96 -4.28
CA MET A 43 -3.46 4.92 -3.61
C MET A 43 -4.59 5.47 -4.49
N LEU A 44 -4.35 6.56 -5.22
CA LEU A 44 -5.33 7.11 -6.16
C LEU A 44 -5.62 6.15 -7.32
N ILE A 45 -4.60 5.48 -7.86
CA ILE A 45 -4.77 4.45 -8.90
C ILE A 45 -5.64 3.31 -8.37
N LEU A 46 -5.34 2.78 -7.19
CA LEU A 46 -6.13 1.73 -6.57
C LEU A 46 -7.58 2.19 -6.33
N PHE A 47 -7.76 3.43 -5.84
CA PHE A 47 -9.09 4.02 -5.65
C PHE A 47 -9.87 4.10 -6.96
N VAL A 48 -9.28 4.59 -8.05
CA VAL A 48 -9.95 4.68 -9.36
C VAL A 48 -10.32 3.30 -9.89
N LEU A 49 -9.43 2.31 -9.77
CA LEU A 49 -9.71 0.93 -10.18
C LEU A 49 -10.88 0.30 -9.40
N LEU A 50 -10.96 0.59 -8.10
CA LEU A 50 -12.07 0.17 -7.25
C LEU A 50 -13.36 0.95 -7.59
N ALA A 51 -13.28 2.26 -7.78
CA ALA A 51 -14.41 3.12 -8.10
C ALA A 51 -15.05 2.74 -9.45
N LEU A 52 -14.24 2.42 -10.45
CA LEU A 52 -14.69 1.93 -11.75
C LEU A 52 -15.16 0.47 -11.73
N GLN A 53 -15.09 -0.22 -10.57
CA GLN A 53 -15.42 -1.63 -10.40
C GLN A 53 -14.64 -2.60 -11.32
N ILE A 54 -13.58 -2.12 -11.98
CA ILE A 54 -12.62 -2.94 -12.73
C ILE A 54 -11.97 -3.94 -11.78
N LEU A 55 -11.69 -3.48 -10.56
CA LEU A 55 -11.12 -4.28 -9.50
C LEU A 55 -12.17 -4.49 -8.40
N PRO A 56 -12.71 -5.71 -8.22
CA PRO A 56 -13.69 -5.97 -7.17
C PRO A 56 -13.05 -5.84 -5.78
N ALA A 57 -13.66 -5.07 -4.87
CA ALA A 57 -13.12 -4.87 -3.51
C ALA A 57 -12.82 -6.19 -2.76
N LYS A 58 -13.62 -7.24 -3.00
CA LYS A 58 -13.39 -8.60 -2.47
C LYS A 58 -12.02 -9.21 -2.79
N TRP A 59 -11.32 -8.72 -3.82
CA TRP A 59 -10.00 -9.22 -4.20
C TRP A 59 -8.88 -8.61 -3.35
N VAL A 60 -9.04 -7.37 -2.88
CA VAL A 60 -8.02 -6.63 -2.12
C VAL A 60 -8.29 -6.60 -0.62
N ASN A 61 -9.58 -6.68 -0.24
CA ASN A 61 -10.02 -6.64 1.16
C ASN A 61 -9.22 -7.52 2.13
N PRO A 62 -8.88 -8.80 1.81
CA PRO A 62 -8.09 -9.62 2.72
C PRO A 62 -6.71 -9.01 3.04
N GLY A 63 -6.01 -8.49 2.03
CA GLY A 63 -4.71 -7.84 2.19
C GLY A 63 -4.83 -6.50 2.94
N CYS A 64 -5.79 -5.66 2.56
CA CYS A 64 -6.02 -4.37 3.23
C CYS A 64 -6.37 -4.55 4.70
N TYR A 65 -7.20 -5.54 5.05
CA TYR A 65 -7.59 -5.78 6.44
C TYR A 65 -6.37 -6.10 7.33
N VAL A 66 -5.43 -6.90 6.84
CA VAL A 66 -4.19 -7.23 7.58
C VAL A 66 -3.33 -5.97 7.78
N LEU A 67 -3.11 -5.20 6.71
CA LEU A 67 -2.30 -3.97 6.77
C LEU A 67 -2.90 -2.94 7.73
N ILE A 68 -4.22 -2.72 7.65
CA ILE A 68 -4.93 -1.78 8.52
C ILE A 68 -4.92 -2.27 9.98
N ARG A 69 -5.19 -3.57 10.21
CA ARG A 69 -5.20 -4.16 11.56
C ARG A 69 -3.87 -3.99 12.28
N TYR A 70 -2.75 -4.09 11.57
CA TYR A 70 -1.41 -3.95 12.14
C TYR A 70 -0.76 -2.60 11.84
N MET A 71 -1.52 -1.59 11.40
CA MET A 71 -0.96 -0.30 10.99
C MET A 71 -0.12 0.34 12.10
N ALA A 72 -0.59 0.31 13.34
CA ALA A 72 0.14 0.90 14.47
C ALA A 72 1.50 0.23 14.67
N LEU A 73 1.58 -1.10 14.54
CA LEU A 73 2.85 -1.83 14.62
C LEU A 73 3.80 -1.50 13.47
N LEU A 74 3.26 -1.18 12.27
CA LEU A 74 4.08 -0.78 11.13
C LEU A 74 4.55 0.68 11.24
N PHE A 75 3.72 1.58 11.77
CA PHE A 75 4.01 3.01 11.86
C PHE A 75 4.84 3.41 13.09
N VAL A 76 4.63 2.77 14.25
CA VAL A 76 5.33 3.13 15.49
C VAL A 76 6.87 3.03 15.35
N PRO A 77 7.46 1.95 14.83
CA PRO A 77 8.92 1.85 14.68
C PRO A 77 9.50 2.92 13.76
N ILE A 78 8.79 3.22 12.66
CA ILE A 78 9.19 4.25 11.71
C ILE A 78 9.15 5.63 12.38
N GLY A 79 8.08 5.92 13.12
CA GLY A 79 7.94 7.18 13.86
C GLY A 79 9.02 7.36 14.92
N VAL A 80 9.29 6.32 15.73
CA VAL A 80 10.37 6.37 16.74
C VAL A 80 11.73 6.54 16.08
N GLY A 81 11.98 5.85 14.96
CA GLY A 81 13.22 6.01 14.19
C GLY A 81 13.42 7.45 13.69
N VAL A 82 12.37 8.08 13.16
CA VAL A 82 12.43 9.50 12.75
C VAL A 82 12.72 10.40 13.96
N MET A 83 12.11 10.13 15.12
CA MET A 83 12.36 10.91 16.35
C MET A 83 13.81 10.81 16.84
N GLN A 84 14.52 9.70 16.59
CA GLN A 84 15.95 9.59 16.93
C GLN A 84 16.83 10.55 16.13
N TYR A 85 16.40 10.95 14.94
CA TYR A 85 17.10 11.91 14.08
C TYR A 85 16.40 13.27 14.06
N PHE A 86 15.51 13.54 15.02
CA PHE A 86 14.72 14.77 15.03
C PHE A 86 15.59 16.03 15.03
N ASP A 87 16.70 16.02 15.76
CA ASP A 87 17.63 17.16 15.83
C ASP A 87 18.33 17.46 14.49
N LEU A 88 18.54 16.44 13.64
CA LEU A 88 19.07 16.63 12.27
C LEU A 88 18.02 17.21 11.32
N LEU A 89 16.74 16.96 11.57
CA LEU A 89 15.63 17.44 10.77
C LEU A 89 15.18 18.86 11.18
N ARG A 90 15.49 19.28 12.41
CA ARG A 90 15.08 20.55 13.02
C ARG A 90 15.98 21.74 12.66
N ALA A 91 16.54 21.76 11.44
CA ALA A 91 17.42 22.82 10.95
C ALA A 91 16.85 24.24 11.19
#